data_AF-A0A7C2KD71-F1
#
_entry.id   AF-A0A7C2KD71-F1
#
_cell.length_a   1.000
_cell.length_b   1.000
_cell.length_c   1.000
_cell.angle_alpha   90.00
_cell.angle_beta   90.00
_cell.angle_gamma   90.00
#
_symmetry.space_group_name_H-M   'P 1'
#
loop_
_entity.id
_entity.type
_entity.pdbx_description
1 polymer ?
#
loop_
_entity_poly.entity_id
_entity_poly.type
_entity_poly.pdbx_seq_one_letter_code
_entity_poly.pdbx_strand_id
1 'polypeptide(L)' 'MPITVLVHLSGEDPVVGEVEALPAATDTTITLNNPRRRDGKDLTYVQGNVVTVVWPMHRINFIEIMPTSEEEKLIGFVRE' A
#
# COMPACT_ATOMS: atom_id res chain seq x y z
N MET A 1 -7.13 5.68 11.46
CA MET A 1 -6.19 4.53 11.43
C MET A 1 -5.59 4.51 10.04
N PRO A 2 -4.27 4.36 9.89
CA PRO A 2 -3.65 4.27 8.58
C PRO A 2 -4.22 3.05 7.83
N ILE A 3 -4.52 3.24 6.55
CA ILE A 3 -5.01 2.19 5.66
C ILE A 3 -3.78 1.50 5.08
N THR A 4 -3.66 0.19 5.30
CA THR A 4 -2.59 -0.58 4.67
C THR A 4 -2.96 -0.84 3.21
N VAL A 5 -2.06 -0.48 2.31
CA VAL A 5 -2.23 -0.66 0.87
C VAL A 5 -1.07 -1.42 0.29
N LEU A 6 -1.33 -2.06 -0.85
CA LEU A 6 -0.33 -2.75 -1.64
C LEU A 6 -0.38 -2.24 -3.07
N VAL A 7 0.67 -1.50 -3.42
CA VAL A 7 0.76 -0.73 -4.66
C VAL A 7 1.57 -1.51 -5.69
N HIS A 8 0.98 -1.75 -6.85
CA HIS A 8 1.64 -2.45 -7.97
C HIS A 8 2.20 -1.44 -8.95
N LEU A 9 3.51 -1.22 -8.90
CA LEU A 9 4.23 -0.31 -9.79
C LEU A 9 4.56 -0.99 -11.12
N SER A 10 4.51 -0.26 -12.23
CA SER A 10 4.86 -0.78 -13.55
C SER A 10 6.34 -1.16 -13.61
N GLY A 11 6.61 -2.46 -13.83
CA GLY A 11 7.96 -3.00 -13.98
C GLY A 11 8.72 -3.23 -12.67
N GLU A 12 8.05 -3.13 -11.51
CA GLU A 12 8.66 -3.27 -10.19
C GLU A 12 7.87 -4.26 -9.32
N ASP A 13 8.52 -4.76 -8.26
CA ASP A 13 7.85 -5.57 -7.24
C ASP A 13 6.80 -4.72 -6.48
N PRO A 14 5.67 -5.32 -6.05
CA PRO A 14 4.65 -4.60 -5.28
C PRO A 14 5.17 -4.08 -3.94
N VAL A 15 4.74 -2.87 -3.58
CA VAL A 15 5.12 -2.17 -2.35
C VAL A 15 3.96 -2.16 -1.36
N VAL A 16 4.18 -2.67 -0.16
CA VAL A 16 3.28 -2.52 0.97
C VAL A 16 3.60 -1.21 1.69
N GLY A 17 2.58 -0.45 2.06
CA GLY A 17 2.74 0.72 2.92
C GLY A 17 1.42 1.19 3.49
N GLU A 18 1.47 2.33 4.16
CA GLU A 18 0.35 2.91 4.88
C GLU A 18 -0.02 4.27 4.29
N VAL A 19 -1.31 4.53 4.12
CA VAL A 19 -1.84 5.84 3.72
C VAL A 19 -2.81 6.37 4.76
N GLU A 20 -2.80 7.67 4.99
CA GLU A 20 -3.79 8.32 5.87
C GLU A 20 -5.16 8.42 5.20
N ALA A 21 -5.18 8.56 3.87
CA ALA A 21 -6.37 8.60 3.05
C ALA A 21 -6.08 7.98 1.68
N LEU A 22 -7.10 7.37 1.07
CA LEU A 22 -7.01 6.89 -0.31
C LEU A 22 -6.92 8.08 -1.28
N PRO A 23 -6.14 7.95 -2.37
CA PRO A 23 -6.04 9.02 -3.36
C PRO A 23 -7.39 9.30 -4.01
N ALA A 24 -7.70 10.57 -4.21
CA ALA A 24 -8.84 11.02 -5.00
C ALA A 24 -8.54 10.87 -6.51
N ALA A 25 -9.58 10.90 -7.33
CA ALA A 25 -9.44 10.80 -8.79
C ALA A 25 -8.60 11.93 -9.42
N THR A 26 -8.44 13.05 -8.71
CA THR A 26 -7.64 14.21 -9.14
C THR A 26 -6.18 14.15 -8.68
N ASP A 27 -5.83 13.24 -7.78
CA ASP A 27 -4.49 13.16 -7.22
C ASP A 27 -3.54 12.55 -8.24
N THR A 28 -2.41 13.22 -8.46
CA THR A 28 -1.38 12.76 -9.41
C THR A 28 -0.32 11.87 -8.75
N THR A 29 -0.38 11.71 -7.43
CA THR A 29 0.60 11.00 -6.61
C THR A 29 -0.07 10.26 -5.45
N ILE A 30 0.60 9.27 -4.90
CA ILE A 30 0.29 8.67 -3.59
C ILE A 30 1.52 8.70 -2.71
N THR A 31 1.29 9.03 -1.44
CA THR A 31 2.31 9.06 -0.41
C THR A 31 2.11 7.84 0.48
N LEU A 32 3.10 6.96 0.54
CA LEU A 32 3.08 5.80 1.42
C LEU A 32 4.06 6.02 2.57
N ASN A 33 3.61 5.69 3.77
CA ASN A 33 4.45 5.57 4.95
C ASN A 33 4.89 4.10 5.15
N ASN A 34 6.06 3.92 5.74
CA ASN A 34 6.68 2.63 6.03
C ASN A 34 6.70 1.66 4.81
N PRO A 35 7.17 2.13 3.62
CA PRO A 35 7.15 1.33 2.41
C PRO A 35 8.12 0.17 2.49
N ARG A 36 7.64 -1.03 2.17
CA ARG A 36 8.40 -2.28 2.23
C ARG A 36 7.92 -3.27 1.19
N ARG A 37 8.70 -4.30 0.92
CA ARG A 37 8.29 -5.43 0.10
C ARG A 37 7.23 -6.26 0.82
N ARG A 38 6.49 -7.09 0.09
CA ARG A 38 5.48 -8.03 0.66
C ARG A 38 6.06 -8.94 1.75
N ASP A 39 7.34 -9.32 1.65
CA ASP A 39 8.04 -10.15 2.64
C ASP A 39 8.53 -9.37 3.88
N GLY A 40 8.23 -8.07 3.95
CA GLY A 40 8.60 -7.19 5.06
C GLY A 40 9.99 -6.58 4.96
N LYS A 41 10.78 -6.91 3.93
CA LYS A 41 12.12 -6.31 3.72
C LYS A 41 12.05 -4.93 3.10
N ASP A 42 13.14 -4.19 3.23
CA ASP A 42 13.31 -2.88 2.62
C ASP A 42 13.25 -2.94 1.09
N LEU A 43 12.86 -1.82 0.48
CA LEU A 43 12.93 -1.62 -0.96
C LEU A 43 14.39 -1.39 -1.37
N THR A 44 14.91 -2.21 -2.28
CA THR A 44 16.32 -2.18 -2.70
C THR A 44 16.73 -0.88 -3.40
N TYR A 45 15.75 -0.13 -3.92
CA TYR A 45 15.95 1.12 -4.65
C TYR A 45 15.63 2.38 -3.82
N VAL A 46 15.28 2.22 -2.55
CA VAL A 46 15.01 3.32 -1.61
C VAL A 46 16.13 3.37 -0.57
N GLN A 47 16.47 4.57 -0.08
CA GLN A 47 17.47 4.74 0.97
C GLN A 47 16.97 4.17 2.31
N GLY A 48 17.83 3.49 3.07
CA GLY A 48 17.43 2.71 4.25
C GLY A 48 16.84 3.50 5.43
N ASN A 49 16.94 4.83 5.44
CA ASN A 49 16.37 5.68 6.49
C ASN A 49 15.10 6.45 6.03
N VAL A 50 14.60 6.16 4.82
CA VAL A 50 13.40 6.80 4.29
C VAL A 50 12.17 6.08 4.81
N VAL A 51 11.31 6.81 5.50
CA VAL A 51 10.05 6.30 6.07
C VAL A 51 8.81 6.69 5.25
N THR A 52 8.96 7.63 4.31
CA THR A 52 7.87 8.14 3.48
C THR A 52 8.34 8.27 2.05
N VAL A 53 7.58 7.71 1.10
CA VAL A 53 7.87 7.80 -0.34
C VAL A 53 6.63 8.26 -1.08
N VAL A 54 6.85 9.14 -2.06
CA VAL A 54 5.80 9.65 -2.96
C VAL A 54 6.01 9.03 -4.33
N TRP A 55 5.01 8.30 -4.84
CA TRP A 55 5.01 7.76 -6.20
C TRP A 55 3.99 8.46 -7.09
N PRO A 56 4.29 8.66 -8.38
CA PRO A 56 3.33 9.21 -9.31
C PRO A 56 2.29 8.17 -9.74
N MET A 57 1.02 8.58 -9.86
CA MET A 57 -0.09 7.70 -10.22
C MET A 57 0.07 7.02 -11.57
N HIS A 58 0.69 7.70 -12.55
CA HIS A 58 0.88 7.13 -13.90
C HIS A 58 1.86 5.94 -13.93
N ARG A 59 2.57 5.63 -12.83
CA ARG A 59 3.43 4.45 -12.68
C ARG A 59 2.74 3.30 -11.96
N ILE A 60 1.51 3.49 -11.49
CA ILE A 60 0.78 2.51 -10.68
C ILE A 60 -0.24 1.80 -11.58
N ASN A 61 -0.17 0.47 -11.61
CA ASN A 61 -1.13 -0.35 -12.36
C ASN A 61 -2.46 -0.44 -11.61
N PHE A 62 -2.40 -0.73 -10.30
CA PHE A 62 -3.54 -0.77 -9.39
C PHE A 62 -3.08 -0.78 -7.92
N ILE A 63 -4.02 -0.60 -7.00
CA ILE A 63 -3.80 -0.54 -5.54
C ILE A 63 -4.76 -1.54 -4.89
N GLU A 64 -4.23 -2.47 -4.08
CA GLU A 64 -5.04 -3.29 -3.19
C GLU A 64 -5.21 -2.56 -1.85
N ILE A 65 -6.44 -2.53 -1.33
CA ILE A 65 -6.73 -2.05 0.02
C ILE A 65 -6.78 -3.30 0.90
N MET A 66 -5.87 -3.38 1.86
CA MET A 66 -5.82 -4.55 2.74
C MET A 66 -6.94 -4.47 3.76
N PRO A 67 -7.66 -5.58 4.02
CA PRO A 67 -8.70 -5.59 5.05
C PRO A 67 -8.08 -5.29 6.41
N THR A 68 -8.85 -4.59 7.25
CA THR A 68 -8.48 -4.43 8.64
C THR A 68 -8.78 -5.71 9.42
N SER A 69 -8.08 -5.96 10.52
CA SER A 69 -8.28 -7.16 11.36
C SER A 69 -9.69 -7.28 11.95
N GLU A 70 -10.45 -6.19 12.00
CA GLU A 70 -11.87 -6.18 12.39
C GLU A 70 -12.78 -6.65 11.26
N GLU A 71 -12.48 -6.29 10.01
CA GLU A 71 -13.24 -6.72 8.82
C GLU A 71 -13.05 -8.22 8.54
N GLU A 72 -11.85 -8.77 8.75
CA GLU A 72 -11.59 -10.20 8.59
C GLU A 72 -12.43 -11.07 9.54
N LYS A 73 -12.69 -10.59 10.77
CA LYS A 73 -13.50 -11.32 11.76
C LYS A 73 -14.96 -11.41 11.33
N LEU A 74 -15.52 -10.40 10.66
CA LEU A 74 -16.91 -10.39 10.19
C LEU A 74 -17.17 -11.44 9.10
N ILE A 75 -16.18 -11.71 8.23
CA ILE A 75 -16.31 -12.68 7.13
C ILE A 75 -16.29 -14.14 7.63
N GLY A 76 -15.62 -14.40 8.77
CA GLY A 76 -15.50 -15.76 9.33
C GLY A 76 -16.79 -16.39 9.87
N PHE A 77 -17.86 -15.62 10.04
CA PHE A 77 -19.12 -16.09 10.67
C PHE A 77 -20.18 -16.60 9.70
N VAL A 78 -19.96 -16.53 8.38
CA VAL A 78 -20.89 -17.09 7.38
C VAL A 78 -20.23 -18.31 6.73
N ARG A 79 -20.31 -19.46 7.41
CA ARG A 79 -20.16 -20.78 6.80
C ARG A 79 -21.37 -21.60 7.22
N GLU A 80 -22.27 -21.83 6.26
CA GLU A 80 -23.29 -22.88 6.33
C GLU A 80 -22.63 -24.25 6.11
#